data_AF-A0A562P3V4-F1
#
_entry.id   AF-A0A562P3V4-F1
#
_cell.length_a   1.000
_cell.length_b   1.000
_cell.length_c   1.000
_cell.angle_alpha   90.00
_cell.angle_beta   90.00
_cell.angle_gamma   90.00
#
_symmetry.space_group_name_H-M   'P 1'
#
loop_
_entity.id
_entity.type
_entity.pdbx_description
1 polymer ?
#
loop_
_entity_poly.entity_id
_entity_poly.type
_entity_poly.pdbx_seq_one_letter_code
_entity_poly.pdbx_strand_id
1 'polypeptide(L)' 'MTSPATKWKLANPKAIWAQQALRSALKRGLIIQEPCKECGALDAEAHHPDYDKPLCVDWLCRLHHRHVHMKARTG' A
#
# COMPACT_ATOMS: atom_id res chain seq x y z
N MET A 1 13.92 9.11 21.91
CA MET A 1 14.47 8.37 20.75
C MET A 1 13.32 8.04 19.81
N THR A 2 13.29 8.58 18.59
CA THR A 2 12.26 8.24 17.60
C THR A 2 12.63 6.93 16.89
N SER A 3 11.69 5.99 16.82
CA SER A 3 11.92 4.69 16.17
C SER A 3 12.19 4.87 14.66
N PRO A 4 12.85 3.89 14.00
CA PRO A 4 13.06 3.91 12.55
C PRO A 4 11.75 4.08 11.76
N ALA A 5 10.66 3.47 12.25
CA ALA A 5 9.33 3.62 11.68
C ALA A 5 8.83 5.08 11.78
N THR A 6 9.01 5.74 12.93
CA THR A 6 8.64 7.16 13.09
C THR A 6 9.45 8.05 12.15
N LYS A 7 10.74 7.78 11.99
CA LYS A 7 11.62 8.53 11.06
C LYS A 7 11.16 8.39 9.61
N TRP A 8 10.75 7.19 9.18
CA TRP A 8 10.22 6.96 7.83
C TRP A 8 8.91 7.73 7.59
N LYS A 9 7.97 7.70 8.54
CA LYS A 9 6.70 8.43 8.42
C LYS A 9 6.92 9.94 8.24
N LEU A 10 7.83 10.52 9.01
CA LEU A 10 8.19 11.93 8.91
C LEU A 10 8.80 12.28 7.55
N ALA A 11 9.64 11.40 7.00
CA ALA A 11 10.28 11.60 5.70
C ALA A 11 9.35 11.33 4.49
N ASN A 12 8.23 10.64 4.68
CA ASN A 12 7.34 10.20 3.60
C ASN A 12 5.88 10.67 3.81
N PRO A 13 5.62 11.98 3.97
CA PRO A 13 4.28 12.49 4.28
C PRO A 13 3.25 12.13 3.19
N LYS A 14 3.65 12.09 1.91
CA LYS A 14 2.79 11.66 0.79
C LYS A 14 2.32 10.20 0.95
N ALA A 15 3.22 9.30 1.31
CA ALA A 15 2.88 7.89 1.52
C ALA A 15 1.89 7.72 2.68
N ILE A 16 2.06 8.51 3.76
CA ILE A 16 1.12 8.54 4.87
C ILE A 16 -0.23 9.08 4.43
N TRP A 17 -0.26 10.19 3.70
CA TRP A 17 -1.50 10.76 3.18
C TRP A 17 -2.25 9.75 2.30
N ALA A 18 -1.55 9.06 1.38
CA ALA A 18 -2.17 8.07 0.51
C ALA A 18 -2.78 6.90 1.29
N GLN A 19 -2.05 6.37 2.27
CA GLN A 19 -2.57 5.33 3.16
C GLN A 19 -3.81 5.78 3.93
N GLN A 20 -3.87 7.02 4.41
CA GLN A 20 -5.03 7.54 5.13
C GLN A 20 -6.23 7.78 4.20
N ALA A 21 -6.00 8.28 2.99
CA ALA A 21 -7.03 8.46 1.98
C ALA A 21 -7.68 7.11 1.60
N LEU A 22 -6.86 6.07 1.37
CA LEU A 22 -7.35 4.72 1.10
C LEU A 22 -8.18 4.16 2.27
N ARG A 23 -7.68 4.29 3.51
CA ARG A 23 -8.41 3.84 4.71
C ARG A 23 -9.77 4.51 4.85
N SER A 24 -9.84 5.82 4.58
CA SER A 24 -11.08 6.58 4.59
C SER A 24 -12.05 6.09 3.50
N ALA A 25 -11.55 5.85 2.29
CA ALA A 25 -12.35 5.34 1.18
C ALA A 25 -12.90 3.93 1.45
N LEU A 26 -12.09 3.02 1.99
CA LEU A 26 -12.52 1.69 2.41
C LEU A 26 -13.63 1.77 3.45
N LYS A 27 -13.44 2.59 4.50
CA LYS A 27 -14.44 2.79 5.56
C LYS A 27 -15.77 3.34 5.01
N ARG A 28 -15.71 4.17 3.97
CA ARG A 28 -16.88 4.77 3.32
C ARG A 28 -17.48 3.89 2.21
N GLY A 29 -16.88 2.73 1.91
CA GLY A 29 -17.32 1.85 0.83
C GLY A 29 -17.11 2.43 -0.58
N LEU A 30 -16.23 3.43 -0.73
CA LEU A 30 -15.90 4.04 -2.03
C LEU A 30 -14.95 3.16 -2.85
N ILE A 31 -14.24 2.27 -2.16
CA ILE A 31 -13.39 1.24 -2.74
C ILE A 31 -13.61 -0.02 -1.90
N ILE A 32 -13.56 -1.17 -2.55
CA ILE A 32 -13.66 -2.48 -1.89
C ILE A 32 -12.29 -3.14 -1.99
N GLN A 33 -11.88 -3.77 -0.90
CA GLN A 33 -10.67 -4.58 -0.91
C GLN A 33 -10.88 -5.81 -1.80
N GLU A 34 -9.97 -6.01 -2.76
CA GLU A 34 -10.02 -7.16 -3.65
C GLU A 34 -9.00 -8.23 -3.20
N PRO A 35 -9.16 -9.48 -3.66
CA PRO A 35 -8.14 -10.51 -3.51
C PRO A 35 -6.83 -10.12 -4.19
N CYS A 36 -5.76 -10.84 -3.89
CA CYS A 36 -4.48 -10.68 -4.54
C CYS A 36 -4.64 -10.85 -6.06
N LYS A 37 -4.27 -9.85 -6.86
CA LYS A 37 -4.36 -9.90 -8.33
C LYS A 37 -3.51 -11.00 -8.99
N GLU A 38 -2.46 -11.46 -8.30
CA GLU A 38 -1.53 -12.48 -8.81
C GLU A 38 -1.98 -13.91 -8.51
N CYS A 39 -2.55 -14.16 -7.32
CA CYS A 39 -2.88 -15.53 -6.88
C CYS A 39 -4.28 -15.72 -6.27
N GLY A 40 -5.09 -14.67 -6.17
CA GLY A 40 -6.44 -14.73 -5.62
C GLY A 40 -6.53 -14.89 -4.10
N ALA A 41 -5.41 -14.84 -3.37
CA ALA A 41 -5.43 -14.93 -1.91
C ALA A 41 -6.20 -13.74 -1.30
N LEU A 42 -7.07 -14.02 -0.32
CA LEU A 42 -7.96 -13.02 0.27
C LEU A 42 -7.25 -12.08 1.27
N ASP A 43 -6.08 -12.47 1.77
CA ASP A 43 -5.25 -11.70 2.70
C ASP A 43 -4.38 -10.66 1.96
N ALA A 44 -5.01 -9.90 1.06
CA ALA A 44 -4.33 -8.89 0.26
C ALA A 44 -4.08 -7.59 1.03
N GLU A 45 -2.93 -6.98 0.79
CA GLU A 45 -2.56 -5.64 1.22
C GLU A 45 -2.58 -4.69 0.02
N ALA A 46 -2.85 -3.42 0.27
CA ALA A 46 -2.81 -2.39 -0.76
C ALA A 46 -1.37 -1.94 -1.06
N HIS A 47 -0.87 -2.31 -2.23
CA HIS A 47 0.34 -1.74 -2.79
C HIS A 47 0.04 -0.42 -3.49
N HIS A 48 0.78 0.63 -3.18
CA HIS A 48 0.65 1.94 -3.82
C HIS A 48 1.78 2.10 -4.84
N PRO A 49 1.53 1.86 -6.14
CA PRO A 49 2.53 2.09 -7.18
C PRO A 49 2.78 3.59 -7.41
N ASP A 50 1.77 4.43 -7.17
CA ASP A 50 1.82 5.88 -7.28
C ASP A 50 1.10 6.52 -6.10
N TYR A 51 1.85 7.19 -5.22
CA TYR A 51 1.29 7.84 -4.03
C TYR A 51 0.44 9.09 -4.35
N ASP A 52 0.53 9.66 -5.56
CA ASP A 52 -0.34 10.75 -5.99
C ASP A 52 -1.75 10.25 -6.40
N LYS A 53 -1.93 8.93 -6.54
CA LYS A 53 -3.21 8.26 -6.83
C LYS A 53 -3.60 7.29 -5.72
N PRO A 54 -4.07 7.78 -4.56
CA PRO A 54 -4.17 6.99 -3.33
C PRO A 54 -5.21 5.85 -3.38
N LEU A 55 -6.16 5.92 -4.30
CA LEU A 55 -7.17 4.88 -4.50
C LEU A 55 -6.81 3.91 -5.64
N CYS A 56 -5.76 4.22 -6.41
CA CYS A 56 -5.25 3.36 -7.46
C CYS A 56 -4.18 2.45 -6.84
N VAL A 57 -4.63 1.39 -6.20
CA VAL A 57 -3.78 0.41 -5.52
C VAL A 57 -3.86 -0.94 -6.19
N ASP A 58 -2.76 -1.68 -6.13
CA ASP A 58 -2.74 -3.09 -6.46
C ASP A 58 -2.97 -3.91 -5.19
N TRP A 59 -3.98 -4.77 -5.19
CA TRP A 59 -4.22 -5.71 -4.11
C TRP A 59 -3.28 -6.90 -4.24
N LEU A 60 -2.36 -7.06 -3.28
CA LEU A 60 -1.33 -8.09 -3.31
C LEU A 60 -1.22 -8.77 -1.95
N CYS A 61 -1.22 -10.10 -1.91
CA CYS A 61 -0.88 -10.81 -0.68
C CYS A 61 0.56 -10.49 -0.27
N ARG A 62 0.89 -10.73 1.00
CA ARG A 62 2.20 -10.37 1.57
C ARG A 62 3.40 -10.87 0.76
N LEU A 63 3.29 -12.05 0.13
CA LEU A 63 4.33 -12.62 -0.73
C LEU A 63 4.55 -11.78 -1.99
N HIS A 64 3.50 -11.54 -2.77
CA HIS A 64 3.59 -10.79 -4.01
C HIS A 64 3.90 -9.30 -3.75
N HIS A 65 3.38 -8.75 -2.65
CA HIS A 65 3.69 -7.38 -2.24
C HIS A 65 5.20 -7.20 -2.00
N ARG A 66 5.84 -8.13 -1.29
CA ARG A 66 7.30 -8.13 -1.06
C ARG A 66 8.07 -8.28 -2.37
N HIS A 67 7.60 -9.12 -3.28
CA HIS A 67 8.24 -9.34 -4.59
C HIS A 67 8.29 -8.07 -5.43
N VAL A 68 7.21 -7.28 -5.42
CA VAL A 68 7.19 -5.97 -6.10
C VAL A 68 8.21 -5.01 -5.49
N HIS A 69 8.26 -4.89 -4.16
CA HIS A 69 9.26 -4.05 -3.47
C HIS A 69 10.70 -4.51 -3.70
N MET A 70 10.93 -5.82 -3.87
CA MET A 70 12.25 -6.35 -4.21
C MET A 70 12.65 -5.98 -5.64
N LYS A 71 11.75 -6.19 -6.61
CA LYS A 71 11.98 -5.82 -8.01
C LYS A 71 12.26 -4.33 -8.18
N ALA A 72 11.53 -3.47 -7.46
CA ALA A 72 11.73 -2.02 -7.48
C ALA A 72 13.07 -1.55 -6.91
N ARG A 73 13.80 -2.40 -6.17
CA ARG A 73 15.15 -2.08 -5.64
C ARG A 73 16.27 -2.50 -6.59
N THR A 74 15.95 -3.12 -7.72
CA THR A 74 16.91 -3.66 -8.70
C THR A 74 16.76 -2.99 -10.07
N GLY A 75 16.12 -1.82 -10.13
CA GLY A 75 16.03 -0.97 -11.33
C GLY A 75 16.74 0.36 -11.12
#